data_AF-Q87ZK2-F1
#
_entry.id   AF-Q87ZK2-F1
#
_cell.length_a   1.000
_cell.length_b   1.000
_cell.length_c   1.000
_cell.angle_alpha   90.00
_cell.angle_beta   90.00
_cell.angle_gamma   90.00
#
_symmetry.space_group_name_H-M   'P 1'
#
loop_
_entity.id
_entity.type
_entity.pdbx_description
1 polymer ?
#
loop_
_entity_poly.entity_id
_entity_poly.type
_entity_poly.pdbx_seq_one_letter_code
_entity_poly.pdbx_strand_id
1 'polypeptide(L)'
;MSRYKLDAKTLALLKAQAKLTETFNHTVRSTKSGALPFRLKVEHASAETQFRVEVGNQRHSLTLPNTPKMHLLLAAFIEEIANGPLDLGTSAAKRIDGKYNLLDEQLSLQVFDLVRRGGMLSLDVGLEQPIHVSIHRNKTRTAATTLMTIGVRQPRTKCFTLSGPDAEIHEKVVESINHLASIATPAMQAA
;
A
#
# COMPACT_ATOMS: atom_id res chain seq x y z
N MET A 1 21.30 -13.25 -8.81
CA MET A 1 20.01 -12.71 -9.29
C MET A 1 20.25 -11.37 -9.98
N SER A 2 19.95 -11.22 -11.25
CA SER A 2 20.11 -9.97 -12.02
C SER A 2 18.94 -9.03 -11.73
N ARG A 3 19.20 -8.01 -10.92
CA ARG A 3 18.18 -7.04 -10.49
C ARG A 3 17.98 -5.95 -11.54
N TYR A 4 16.74 -5.50 -11.65
CA TYR A 4 16.38 -4.27 -12.33
C TYR A 4 17.00 -3.09 -11.57
N LYS A 5 17.72 -2.24 -12.30
CA LYS A 5 18.30 -0.99 -11.79
C LYS A 5 18.01 0.15 -12.74
N LEU A 6 17.83 1.34 -12.16
CA LEU A 6 17.75 2.57 -12.91
C LEU A 6 19.16 2.97 -13.38
N ASP A 7 19.27 3.44 -14.61
CA ASP A 7 20.52 3.99 -15.11
C ASP A 7 20.74 5.42 -14.59
N ALA A 8 21.99 5.88 -14.64
CA ALA A 8 22.36 7.21 -14.16
C ALA A 8 21.59 8.33 -14.90
N LYS A 9 21.23 8.10 -16.17
CA LYS A 9 20.45 9.03 -16.98
C LYS A 9 19.01 9.13 -16.46
N THR A 10 18.33 8.03 -16.18
CA THR A 10 16.97 8.06 -15.63
C THR A 10 16.97 8.66 -14.24
N LEU A 11 18.00 8.41 -13.42
CA LEU A 11 18.12 9.04 -12.10
C LEU A 11 18.26 10.56 -12.17
N ALA A 12 19.02 11.07 -13.16
CA ALA A 12 19.10 12.50 -13.42
C ALA A 12 17.76 13.09 -13.91
N LEU A 13 17.01 12.36 -14.74
CA LEU A 13 15.67 12.75 -15.16
C LEU A 13 14.69 12.80 -13.99
N LEU A 14 14.68 11.77 -13.13
CA LEU A 14 13.83 11.75 -11.92
C LEU A 14 14.10 12.96 -11.03
N LYS A 15 15.36 13.38 -10.88
CA LYS A 15 15.73 14.58 -10.11
C LYS A 15 15.10 15.87 -10.64
N ALA A 16 15.03 16.01 -11.97
CA ALA A 16 14.38 17.17 -12.59
C ALA A 16 12.85 17.04 -12.53
N GLN A 17 12.33 15.87 -12.88
CA GLN A 17 10.90 15.58 -12.99
C GLN A 17 10.16 15.60 -11.65
N ALA A 18 10.85 15.28 -10.55
CA ALA A 18 10.25 15.33 -9.22
C ALA A 18 9.87 16.75 -8.77
N LYS A 19 10.23 17.79 -9.53
CA LYS A 19 9.83 19.19 -9.32
C LYS A 19 8.72 19.65 -10.28
N LEU A 20 8.24 18.76 -11.14
CA LEU A 20 7.23 19.03 -12.16
C LEU A 20 5.94 18.30 -11.81
N THR A 21 4.81 18.81 -12.29
CA THR A 21 3.52 18.13 -12.21
C THR A 21 3.14 17.63 -13.58
N GLU A 22 3.48 16.39 -13.89
CA GLU A 22 3.23 15.78 -15.19
C GLU A 22 3.32 14.25 -15.14
N THR A 23 3.09 13.60 -16.28
CA THR A 23 3.24 12.16 -16.46
C THR A 23 4.42 11.84 -17.37
N PHE A 24 5.33 11.01 -16.90
CA PHE A 24 6.54 10.61 -17.61
C PHE A 24 6.54 9.10 -17.87
N ASN A 25 7.10 8.67 -19.01
CA ASN A 25 7.26 7.26 -19.32
C ASN A 25 8.76 6.91 -19.30
N HIS A 26 9.10 5.83 -18.61
CA HIS A 26 10.47 5.43 -18.33
C HIS A 26 10.64 3.91 -18.48
N THR A 27 11.89 3.45 -18.41
CA THR A 27 12.22 2.02 -18.44
C THR A 27 13.29 1.71 -17.39
N VAL A 28 13.06 0.69 -16.56
CA VAL A 28 14.10 0.10 -15.70
C VAL A 28 14.76 -1.05 -16.45
N ARG A 29 16.08 -1.21 -16.34
CA ARG A 29 16.80 -2.27 -17.06
C ARG A 29 17.44 -3.27 -16.11
N SER A 30 17.44 -4.54 -16.51
CA SER A 30 18.20 -5.63 -15.88
C SER A 30 19.19 -6.19 -16.90
N THR A 31 20.39 -6.54 -16.44
CA THR A 31 21.44 -7.12 -17.30
C THR A 31 21.10 -8.49 -17.86
N LYS A 32 20.09 -9.20 -17.31
CA LYS A 32 19.63 -10.48 -17.86
C LYS A 32 18.14 -10.52 -18.21
N SER A 33 17.30 -9.75 -17.52
CA SER A 33 15.83 -9.81 -17.68
C SER A 33 15.27 -8.80 -18.70
N GLY A 34 16.12 -7.95 -19.28
CA GLY A 34 15.71 -6.97 -20.29
C GLY A 34 15.24 -5.64 -19.68
N ALA A 35 14.34 -4.94 -20.37
CA ALA A 35 13.83 -3.63 -19.98
C ALA A 35 12.35 -3.70 -19.59
N LEU A 36 11.99 -3.08 -18.47
CA LEU A 36 10.63 -3.02 -17.93
C LEU A 36 10.11 -1.58 -18.01
N PRO A 37 9.09 -1.30 -18.83
CA PRO A 37 8.52 0.04 -18.92
C PRO A 37 7.67 0.36 -17.69
N PHE A 38 7.73 1.62 -17.26
CA PHE A 38 6.87 2.16 -16.20
C PHE A 38 6.43 3.58 -16.52
N ARG A 39 5.28 3.97 -15.99
CA ARG A 39 4.76 5.33 -16.06
C ARG A 39 4.83 5.97 -14.69
N LEU A 40 5.38 7.17 -14.62
CA LEU A 40 5.50 7.97 -13.42
C LEU A 40 4.62 9.20 -13.54
N LYS A 41 3.55 9.29 -12.74
CA LYS A 41 2.80 10.52 -12.54
C LYS A 41 3.37 11.26 -11.35
N VAL A 42 3.58 12.55 -11.49
CA VAL A 42 4.09 13.42 -10.44
C VAL A 42 3.08 14.53 -10.21
N GLU A 43 2.71 14.73 -8.95
CA GLU A 43 1.87 15.83 -8.48
C GLU A 43 2.68 16.60 -7.44
N HIS A 44 3.33 17.68 -7.89
CA HIS A 44 4.17 18.51 -7.03
C HIS A 44 3.32 19.56 -6.30
N ALA A 45 3.36 19.55 -4.96
CA ALA A 45 2.78 20.58 -4.11
C ALA A 45 3.87 21.28 -3.29
N SER A 46 3.51 22.34 -2.57
CA SER A 46 4.47 23.20 -1.84
C SER A 46 5.20 22.47 -0.70
N ALA A 47 4.54 21.55 0.00
CA ALA A 47 5.11 20.81 1.13
C ALA A 47 5.65 19.42 0.74
N GLU A 48 4.92 18.72 -0.12
CA GLU A 48 5.18 17.33 -0.50
C GLU A 48 4.86 17.09 -1.97
N THR A 49 5.44 16.03 -2.53
CA THR A 49 5.18 15.59 -3.90
C THR A 49 4.59 14.19 -3.86
N GLN A 50 3.45 14.00 -4.51
CA GLN A 50 2.86 12.69 -4.72
C GLN A 50 3.39 12.09 -6.04
N PHE A 51 3.83 10.84 -5.96
CA PHE A 51 4.28 10.05 -7.09
C PHE A 51 3.34 8.86 -7.27
N ARG A 52 2.91 8.59 -8.50
CA ARG A 52 2.24 7.32 -8.85
C ARG A 52 3.04 6.60 -9.92
N VAL A 53 3.47 5.38 -9.61
CA VAL A 53 4.24 4.52 -10.48
C VAL A 53 3.33 3.41 -10.98
N GLU A 54 3.13 3.35 -12.29
CA GLU A 54 2.36 2.29 -12.96
C GLU A 54 3.34 1.35 -13.69
N VAL A 55 3.35 0.06 -13.32
CA VAL A 55 4.18 -0.99 -13.93
C VAL A 55 3.26 -2.11 -14.38
N GLY A 56 3.07 -2.27 -15.69
CA GLY A 56 2.07 -3.20 -16.22
C GLY A 56 0.66 -2.88 -15.70
N ASN A 57 0.05 -3.83 -14.98
CA ASN A 57 -1.28 -3.67 -14.34
C ASN A 57 -1.22 -3.20 -12.88
N GLN A 58 -0.02 -3.00 -12.32
CA GLN A 58 0.16 -2.58 -10.95
C GLN A 58 0.32 -1.07 -10.86
N ARG A 59 -0.31 -0.45 -9.86
CA ARG A 59 -0.21 0.99 -9.57
C ARG A 59 0.24 1.16 -8.13
N HIS A 60 1.26 1.97 -7.92
CA HIS A 60 1.83 2.20 -6.60
C HIS A 60 1.94 3.70 -6.36
N SER A 61 1.53 4.17 -5.19
CA SER A 61 1.62 5.57 -4.79
C SER A 61 2.70 5.76 -3.73
N LEU A 62 3.46 6.85 -3.85
CA LEU A 62 4.45 7.28 -2.87
C LEU A 62 4.33 8.79 -2.69
N THR A 63 4.15 9.25 -1.45
CA THR A 63 4.21 10.67 -1.12
C THR A 63 5.52 10.94 -0.38
N LEU A 64 6.29 11.94 -0.85
CA LEU A 64 7.55 12.31 -0.22
C LEU A 64 7.58 13.81 0.09
N PRO A 65 8.18 14.22 1.22
CA PRO A 65 8.46 15.62 1.48
C PRO A 65 9.46 16.16 0.45
N ASN A 66 9.31 17.44 0.10
CA ASN A 66 10.15 18.13 -0.88
C ASN A 66 11.59 18.28 -0.37
N THR A 67 12.39 17.23 -0.56
CA THR A 67 13.78 17.17 -0.11
C THR A 67 14.72 17.02 -1.30
N PRO A 68 15.98 17.49 -1.21
CA PRO A 68 16.94 17.38 -2.30
C PRO A 68 17.27 15.92 -2.66
N LYS A 69 17.02 14.96 -1.75
CA LYS A 69 17.24 13.52 -1.96
C LYS A 69 15.98 12.74 -2.35
N MET A 70 14.85 13.41 -2.55
CA MET A 70 13.56 12.79 -2.90
C MET A 70 13.66 11.84 -4.10
N HIS A 71 14.39 12.24 -5.14
CA HIS A 71 14.62 11.44 -6.35
C HIS A 71 15.35 10.11 -6.09
N LEU A 72 16.18 10.02 -5.05
CA LEU A 72 16.85 8.77 -4.66
C LEU A 72 15.89 7.80 -3.97
N LEU A 73 14.98 8.34 -3.15
CA LEU A 73 13.93 7.55 -2.49
C LEU A 73 12.92 7.04 -3.51
N LEU A 74 12.53 7.88 -4.47
CA LEU A 74 11.70 7.49 -5.60
C LEU A 74 12.37 6.41 -6.45
N ALA A 75 13.67 6.55 -6.74
CA ALA A 75 14.42 5.55 -7.48
C ALA A 75 14.45 4.19 -6.77
N ALA A 76 14.71 4.19 -5.46
CA ALA A 76 14.69 2.96 -4.65
C ALA A 76 13.31 2.29 -4.65
N PHE A 77 12.24 3.08 -4.55
CA PHE A 77 10.86 2.59 -4.63
C PHE A 77 10.52 1.96 -5.99
N ILE A 78 10.94 2.60 -7.09
CA ILE A 78 10.75 2.06 -8.45
C ILE A 78 11.53 0.74 -8.62
N GLU A 79 12.76 0.67 -8.11
CA GLU A 79 13.56 -0.56 -8.14
C GLU A 79 12.94 -1.67 -7.28
N GLU A 80 12.35 -1.35 -6.14
CA GLU A 80 11.63 -2.30 -5.29
C GLU A 80 10.43 -2.90 -6.01
N ILE A 81 9.59 -2.05 -6.63
CA ILE A 81 8.45 -2.50 -7.44
C ILE A 81 8.92 -3.39 -8.60
N ALA A 82 9.95 -2.97 -9.34
CA ALA A 82 10.44 -3.68 -10.51
C ALA A 82 11.05 -5.05 -10.18
N ASN A 83 11.62 -5.21 -8.98
CA ASN A 83 12.23 -6.46 -8.54
C ASN A 83 11.27 -7.38 -7.75
N GLY A 84 10.05 -6.93 -7.47
CA GLY A 84 9.10 -7.60 -6.59
C GLY A 84 9.48 -7.45 -5.09
N PRO A 85 8.57 -7.80 -4.17
CA PRO A 85 8.87 -7.76 -2.74
C PRO A 85 10.08 -8.65 -2.49
N LEU A 86 11.19 -8.00 -2.14
CA LEU A 86 12.45 -8.67 -1.87
C LEU A 86 12.27 -9.52 -0.61
N ASP A 87 12.40 -10.82 -0.79
CA ASP A 87 12.60 -11.78 0.30
C ASP A 87 13.97 -11.51 0.92
N LEU A 88 14.04 -10.44 1.70
CA LEU A 88 15.18 -9.98 2.49
C LEU A 88 14.59 -9.34 3.74
N GLY A 89 14.42 -10.15 4.78
CA GLY A 89 14.37 -9.64 6.14
C GLY A 89 15.50 -8.62 6.31
N THR A 90 15.18 -7.44 6.85
CA THR A 90 15.96 -6.19 6.87
C THR A 90 15.80 -5.27 5.66
N SER A 91 14.67 -4.56 5.61
CA SER A 91 14.63 -3.15 5.19
C SER A 91 13.62 -2.38 6.04
N ALA A 92 13.87 -2.43 7.35
CA ALA A 92 13.42 -1.41 8.27
C ALA A 92 14.29 -0.16 8.04
N ALA A 93 13.83 0.78 7.22
CA ALA A 93 14.26 2.17 7.32
C ALA A 93 13.24 3.14 6.71
N LYS A 94 12.53 3.82 7.61
CA LYS A 94 11.96 5.17 7.41
C LYS A 94 10.80 5.30 6.42
N ARG A 95 9.67 4.71 6.83
CA ARG A 95 8.35 5.30 6.57
C ARG A 95 8.22 6.53 7.47
N ILE A 96 8.61 7.70 6.95
CA ILE A 96 8.43 8.97 7.62
C ILE A 96 6.96 9.34 7.47
N ASP A 97 6.26 9.17 8.58
CA ASP A 97 5.10 9.92 9.07
C ASP A 97 4.04 10.37 8.06
N GLY A 98 2.84 9.79 8.18
CA GLY A 98 1.65 10.25 7.47
C GLY A 98 0.66 9.15 7.10
N LYS A 99 -0.05 8.62 8.10
CA LYS A 99 -1.27 7.77 7.98
C LYS A 99 -1.10 6.45 7.21
N TYR A 100 -1.13 5.37 7.99
CA TYR A 100 -1.24 3.98 7.52
C TYR A 100 -2.48 3.76 6.65
N ASN A 101 -2.35 3.90 5.35
CA ASN A 101 -3.25 3.25 4.39
C ASN A 101 -2.54 1.97 3.92
N LEU A 102 -2.62 0.91 4.74
CA LEU A 102 -2.10 -0.42 4.40
C LEU A 102 -2.91 -1.10 3.29
N LEU A 103 -4.08 -0.58 2.97
CA LEU A 103 -4.94 -1.10 1.91
C LEU A 103 -4.62 -0.38 0.59
N ASP A 104 -4.06 -1.14 -0.35
CA ASP A 104 -4.03 -0.79 -1.77
C ASP A 104 -5.44 -0.46 -2.28
N GLU A 105 -5.58 0.35 -3.33
CA GLU A 105 -6.89 0.73 -3.90
C GLU A 105 -7.72 -0.52 -4.24
N GLN A 106 -7.05 -1.58 -4.70
CA GLN A 106 -7.68 -2.86 -5.01
C GLN A 106 -8.22 -3.60 -3.77
N LEU A 107 -7.47 -3.59 -2.67
CA LEU A 107 -7.89 -4.18 -1.40
C LEU A 107 -9.06 -3.39 -0.80
N SER A 108 -9.03 -2.05 -0.92
CA SER A 108 -10.13 -1.19 -0.47
C SER A 108 -11.43 -1.49 -1.24
N LEU A 109 -11.35 -1.72 -2.56
CA LEU A 109 -12.51 -2.12 -3.38
C LEU A 109 -13.06 -3.50 -2.98
N GLN A 110 -12.20 -4.47 -2.67
CA GLN A 110 -12.63 -5.79 -2.18
C GLN A 110 -13.33 -5.70 -0.83
N VAL A 111 -12.81 -4.87 0.08
CA VAL A 111 -13.47 -4.61 1.37
C VAL A 111 -14.80 -3.91 1.17
N PHE A 112 -14.92 -3.00 0.19
CA PHE A 112 -16.20 -2.36 -0.13
C PHE A 112 -17.24 -3.35 -0.66
N ASP A 113 -16.86 -4.26 -1.55
CA ASP A 113 -17.77 -5.32 -2.03
C ASP A 113 -18.19 -6.27 -0.89
N LEU A 114 -17.24 -6.63 -0.02
CA LEU A 114 -17.52 -7.40 1.20
C LEU A 114 -18.50 -6.68 2.12
N VAL A 115 -18.34 -5.37 2.30
CA VAL A 115 -19.29 -4.55 3.06
C VAL A 115 -20.66 -4.62 2.41
N ARG A 116 -20.79 -4.44 1.10
CA ARG A 116 -22.10 -4.45 0.41
C ARG A 116 -22.82 -5.79 0.48
N ARG A 117 -22.09 -6.90 0.27
CA ARG A 117 -22.69 -8.24 0.13
C ARG A 117 -22.71 -9.03 1.43
N GLY A 118 -21.81 -8.72 2.36
CA GLY A 118 -21.43 -9.62 3.43
C GLY A 118 -20.59 -10.79 2.91
N GLY A 119 -20.13 -11.64 3.82
CA GLY A 119 -19.28 -12.80 3.52
C GLY A 119 -18.00 -12.79 4.34
N MET A 120 -16.94 -13.39 3.81
CA MET A 120 -15.63 -13.45 4.44
C MET A 120 -14.53 -13.15 3.42
N LEU A 121 -13.47 -12.49 3.88
CA LEU A 121 -12.29 -12.16 3.11
C LEU A 121 -11.03 -12.37 3.97
N SER A 122 -10.00 -12.97 3.40
CA SER A 122 -8.68 -13.09 4.02
C SER A 122 -7.75 -12.07 3.36
N LEU A 123 -7.29 -11.09 4.12
CA LEU A 123 -6.44 -10.00 3.67
C LEU A 123 -4.98 -10.34 3.96
N ASP A 124 -4.19 -10.46 2.89
CA ASP A 124 -2.73 -10.49 2.98
C ASP A 124 -2.19 -9.06 2.87
N VAL A 125 -1.84 -8.48 4.02
CA VAL A 125 -1.37 -7.10 4.16
C VAL A 125 0.13 -7.04 4.50
N GLY A 126 0.87 -8.11 4.18
CA GLY A 126 2.31 -8.20 4.47
C GLY A 126 2.64 -8.41 5.95
N LEU A 127 1.70 -8.97 6.71
CA LEU A 127 1.92 -9.45 8.08
C LEU A 127 2.22 -10.95 8.04
N GLU A 128 2.83 -11.50 9.11
CA GLU A 128 3.11 -12.94 9.21
C GLU A 128 1.85 -13.81 9.09
N GLN A 129 0.70 -13.26 9.47
CA GLN A 129 -0.58 -13.94 9.42
C GLN A 129 -1.62 -13.03 8.77
N PRO A 130 -2.50 -13.57 7.91
CA PRO A 130 -3.53 -12.78 7.25
C PRO A 130 -4.56 -12.26 8.25
N ILE A 131 -5.19 -11.13 7.92
CA ILE A 131 -6.35 -10.63 8.64
C ILE A 131 -7.60 -11.25 8.00
N HIS A 132 -8.31 -12.08 8.76
CA HIS A 132 -9.62 -12.58 8.32
C HIS A 132 -10.70 -11.59 8.73
N VAL A 133 -11.51 -11.15 7.77
CA VAL A 133 -12.63 -10.23 7.96
C VAL A 133 -13.90 -10.94 7.52
N SER A 134 -14.89 -11.00 8.40
CA SER A 134 -16.22 -11.52 8.12
C SER A 134 -17.27 -10.44 8.37
N ILE A 135 -18.18 -10.25 7.43
CA ILE A 135 -19.26 -9.26 7.53
C ILE A 135 -20.59 -9.98 7.34
N HIS A 136 -21.45 -9.88 8.35
CA HIS A 136 -22.84 -10.27 8.24
C HIS A 136 -23.71 -9.04 7.97
N ARG A 137 -24.40 -9.03 6.82
CA ARG A 137 -25.36 -8.00 6.47
C ARG A 137 -26.74 -8.30 7.03
N ASN A 138 -27.30 -7.32 7.74
CA ASN A 138 -28.69 -7.38 8.14
C ASN A 138 -29.60 -7.15 6.92
N LYS A 139 -30.56 -8.05 6.68
CA LYS A 139 -31.49 -7.96 5.54
C LYS A 139 -32.63 -6.97 5.77
N THR A 140 -32.98 -6.67 7.02
CA THR A 140 -34.14 -5.85 7.38
C THR A 140 -33.77 -4.41 7.70
N ARG A 141 -32.48 -4.11 7.89
CA ARG A 141 -31.95 -2.77 8.20
C ARG A 141 -30.59 -2.58 7.53
N THR A 142 -30.27 -1.34 7.19
CA THR A 142 -28.95 -0.96 6.66
C THR A 142 -27.92 -1.01 7.78
N ALA A 143 -27.50 -2.22 8.13
CA ALA A 143 -26.55 -2.49 9.19
C ALA A 143 -25.70 -3.71 8.86
N ALA A 144 -24.48 -3.71 9.38
CA ALA A 144 -23.53 -4.78 9.22
C ALA A 144 -22.83 -5.10 10.54
N THR A 145 -22.74 -6.39 10.85
CA THR A 145 -21.91 -6.90 11.95
C THR A 145 -20.61 -7.40 11.37
N THR A 146 -19.50 -6.85 11.83
CA THR A 146 -18.16 -7.19 11.36
C THR A 146 -17.39 -7.92 12.45
N LEU A 147 -16.75 -9.03 12.09
CA LEU A 147 -15.78 -9.77 12.89
C LEU A 147 -14.44 -9.76 12.16
N MET A 148 -13.37 -9.42 12.85
CA MET A 148 -12.01 -9.45 12.32
C MET A 148 -11.11 -10.24 13.25
N THR A 149 -10.16 -10.99 12.69
CA THR A 149 -9.20 -11.76 13.48
C THR A 149 -7.84 -11.85 12.77
N ILE A 150 -6.77 -11.84 13.58
CA ILE A 150 -5.40 -12.09 13.15
C ILE A 150 -4.66 -12.82 14.28
N GLY A 151 -3.90 -13.86 13.94
CA GLY A 151 -3.25 -14.73 14.93
C GLY A 151 -3.91 -16.10 15.03
N VAL A 152 -3.12 -17.14 15.27
CA VAL A 152 -3.59 -18.52 15.53
C VAL A 152 -3.66 -18.87 17.02
N ARG A 153 -2.74 -18.34 17.84
CA ARG A 153 -2.67 -18.60 19.29
C ARG A 153 -2.95 -17.29 20.02
N GLN A 154 -4.13 -17.17 20.62
CA GLN A 154 -4.69 -15.93 21.17
C GLN A 154 -4.87 -14.83 20.09
N PRO A 155 -5.79 -15.06 19.13
CA PRO A 155 -6.04 -14.10 18.05
C PRO A 155 -6.44 -12.73 18.60
N ARG A 156 -5.90 -11.69 17.99
CA ARG A 156 -6.40 -10.33 18.20
C ARG A 156 -7.65 -10.18 17.36
N THR A 157 -8.75 -9.81 18.02
CA THR A 157 -10.06 -9.75 17.37
C THR A 157 -10.67 -8.36 17.51
N LYS A 158 -11.49 -7.99 16.52
CA LYS A 158 -12.43 -6.86 16.63
C LYS A 158 -13.81 -7.34 16.21
N CYS A 159 -14.82 -6.95 16.98
CA CYS A 159 -16.22 -7.23 16.67
C CYS A 159 -17.02 -5.96 16.91
N PHE A 160 -17.83 -5.55 15.93
CA PHE A 160 -18.72 -4.41 16.09
C PHE A 160 -19.90 -4.52 15.12
N THR A 161 -20.98 -3.81 15.44
CA THR A 161 -22.13 -3.66 14.55
C THR A 161 -22.37 -2.19 14.31
N LEU A 162 -22.53 -1.80 13.05
CA LEU A 162 -22.82 -0.42 12.64
C LEU A 162 -24.06 -0.40 11.78
N SER A 163 -24.87 0.64 11.95
CA SER A 163 -26.00 0.97 11.08
C SER A 163 -25.70 2.25 10.33
N GLY A 164 -25.94 2.26 9.02
CA GLY A 164 -25.66 3.41 8.16
C GLY A 164 -25.45 3.01 6.69
N PRO A 165 -25.15 3.98 5.84
CA PRO A 165 -24.76 3.74 4.45
C PRO A 165 -23.51 2.87 4.33
N ASP A 166 -23.39 2.17 3.20
CA ASP A 166 -22.28 1.25 2.93
C ASP A 166 -20.91 1.94 2.98
N ALA A 167 -20.84 3.22 2.59
CA ALA A 167 -19.60 4.01 2.62
C ALA A 167 -19.10 4.27 4.06
N GLU A 168 -19.99 4.60 4.99
CA GLU A 168 -19.63 4.83 6.39
C GLU A 168 -19.21 3.53 7.08
N ILE A 169 -19.92 2.44 6.78
CA ILE A 169 -19.55 1.10 7.27
C ILE A 169 -18.18 0.71 6.71
N HIS A 170 -17.92 0.96 5.42
CA HIS A 170 -16.64 0.68 4.78
C HIS A 170 -15.49 1.47 5.41
N GLU A 171 -15.65 2.77 5.64
CA GLU A 171 -14.63 3.58 6.30
C GLU A 171 -14.25 3.00 7.67
N LYS A 172 -15.25 2.61 8.48
CA LYS A 172 -15.01 2.02 9.80
C LYS A 172 -14.39 0.63 9.76
N VAL A 173 -14.71 -0.17 8.74
CA VAL A 173 -14.08 -1.46 8.49
C VAL A 173 -12.62 -1.25 8.12
N VAL A 174 -12.30 -0.33 7.20
CA VAL A 174 -10.92 0.01 6.82
C VAL A 174 -10.11 0.52 8.02
N GLU A 175 -10.66 1.45 8.79
CA GLU A 175 -10.03 1.97 10.01
C GLU A 175 -9.70 0.83 11.00
N SER A 176 -10.63 -0.11 11.16
CA SER A 176 -10.47 -1.25 12.06
C SER A 176 -9.44 -2.27 11.58
N ILE A 177 -9.35 -2.50 10.27
CA ILE A 177 -8.31 -3.34 9.65
C ILE A 177 -6.94 -2.72 9.89
N ASN A 178 -6.77 -1.43 9.60
CA ASN A 178 -5.50 -0.71 9.80
C ASN A 178 -5.07 -0.75 11.27
N HIS A 179 -6.02 -0.59 12.20
CA HIS A 179 -5.74 -0.70 13.63
C HIS A 179 -5.38 -2.12 14.06
N LEU A 180 -6.02 -3.16 13.50
CA LEU A 180 -5.63 -4.54 13.77
C LEU A 180 -4.23 -4.84 13.25
N ALA A 181 -3.90 -4.33 12.05
CA ALA A 181 -2.59 -4.49 11.45
C ALA A 181 -1.49 -3.79 12.26
N SER A 182 -1.72 -2.55 12.72
CA SER A 182 -0.75 -1.81 13.53
C SER A 182 -0.46 -2.50 14.86
N ILE A 183 -1.49 -3.07 15.47
CA ILE A 183 -1.39 -3.81 16.72
C ILE A 183 -0.72 -5.18 16.50
N ALA A 184 -1.07 -5.89 15.41
CA ALA A 184 -0.56 -7.22 15.11
C ALA A 184 0.89 -7.21 14.62
N THR A 185 1.41 -6.05 14.22
CA THR A 185 2.85 -5.85 14.02
C THR A 185 3.53 -5.99 15.39
N PRO A 186 4.20 -7.12 15.69
CA PRO A 186 4.97 -7.23 16.93
C PRO A 186 6.05 -6.15 16.87
N ALA A 187 6.45 -5.61 18.02
CA ALA A 187 7.47 -4.57 18.16
C ALA A 187 8.67 -4.79 17.20
N MET A 188 8.60 -4.17 16.03
CA MET A 188 9.69 -4.09 15.04
C MET A 188 10.73 -3.04 15.49
N GLN A 189 10.78 -2.74 16.80
CA GLN A 189 11.51 -1.63 17.43
C GLN A 189 12.03 -1.95 18.85
N ALA A 190 12.21 -3.23 19.19
CA ALA A 190 12.96 -3.63 20.39
C ALA A 190 14.16 -4.51 19.99
N ALA A 191 15.02 -3.97 19.12
CA ALA A 191 16.38 -4.42 18.86
C ALA A 191 17.16 -3.25 18.23
#